data_AF-A0A355R3Z4-F1
#
_entry.id   AF-A0A355R3Z4-F1
#
_cell.length_a   1.000
_cell.length_b   1.000
_cell.length_c   1.000
_cell.angle_alpha   90.00
_cell.angle_beta   90.00
_cell.angle_gamma   90.00
#
_symmetry.space_group_name_H-M   'P 1'
#
loop_
_entity.id
_entity.type
_entity.pdbx_description
1 polymer ?
#
loop_
_entity_poly.entity_id
_entity_poly.type
_entity_poly.pdbx_seq_one_letter_code
_entity_poly.pdbx_strand_id
1 'polypeptide(L)'
;MSSTDGIALHTWRASAREFDFGGKRIRYWMAGDGEPLLLIHGFPTASWDWHKVWQPLAVRYRLIACDMLGFGYSAKPRGHAYSLIEQADLQQALLSELGIGGAIHVLAHDYGDSVAQELLARHCEGRIALASCVFLNGG
;
A
#
# COMPACT_ATOMS: atom_id res chain seq x y z
N MET A 1 -16.48 13.96 -17.94
CA MET A 1 -15.14 14.26 -17.40
C MET A 1 -15.17 13.97 -15.91
N SER A 2 -14.50 12.91 -15.46
CA SER A 2 -14.37 12.64 -14.02
C SER A 2 -13.46 13.74 -13.45
N SER A 3 -13.95 14.48 -12.45
CA SER A 3 -13.15 15.49 -11.78
C SER A 3 -11.91 14.85 -11.16
N THR A 4 -10.74 15.43 -11.39
CA THR A 4 -9.48 15.05 -10.71
C THR A 4 -9.36 15.70 -9.32
N ASP A 5 -10.46 16.22 -8.78
CA ASP A 5 -10.53 16.71 -7.42
C ASP A 5 -10.13 15.58 -6.47
N GLY A 6 -8.95 15.71 -5.89
CA GLY A 6 -8.42 14.73 -4.96
C GLY A 6 -9.20 14.70 -3.65
N ILE A 7 -9.06 13.62 -2.90
CA ILE A 7 -9.68 13.50 -1.57
C ILE A 7 -8.94 14.41 -0.59
N ALA A 8 -9.67 15.27 0.13
CA ALA A 8 -9.09 16.14 1.14
C ALA A 8 -8.43 15.31 2.27
N LEU A 9 -7.30 15.79 2.80
CA LEU A 9 -6.49 15.04 3.78
C LEU A 9 -7.27 14.66 5.05
N HIS A 10 -8.18 15.52 5.54
CA HIS A 10 -8.99 15.21 6.72
C HIS A 10 -9.99 14.08 6.44
N THR A 11 -10.61 14.07 5.26
CA THR A 11 -11.49 13.01 4.79
C THR A 11 -10.72 11.70 4.61
N TRP A 12 -9.52 11.78 4.03
CA TRP A 12 -8.62 10.63 3.92
C TRP A 12 -8.30 10.06 5.31
N ARG A 13 -7.81 10.88 6.24
CA ARG A 13 -7.48 10.43 7.59
C ARG A 13 -8.67 9.76 8.30
N ALA A 14 -9.87 10.31 8.14
CA ALA A 14 -11.09 9.80 8.77
C ALA A 14 -11.55 8.45 8.23
N SER A 15 -11.24 8.13 6.96
CA SER A 15 -11.64 6.86 6.33
C SER A 15 -10.66 5.71 6.57
N ALA A 16 -9.53 5.97 7.23
CA ALA A 16 -8.55 4.92 7.48
C ALA A 16 -9.07 3.88 8.47
N ARG A 17 -8.78 2.63 8.14
CA ARG A 17 -8.88 1.47 9.01
C ARG A 17 -7.53 1.22 9.67
N GLU A 18 -7.48 0.28 10.60
CA GLU A 18 -6.25 -0.11 11.27
C GLU A 18 -6.15 -1.61 11.45
N PHE A 19 -4.93 -2.13 11.40
CA PHE A 19 -4.61 -3.50 11.77
C PHE A 19 -3.34 -3.53 12.62
N ASP A 20 -3.16 -4.60 13.38
CA ASP A 20 -1.96 -4.82 14.18
C ASP A 20 -0.90 -5.59 13.38
N PHE A 21 0.30 -5.03 13.30
CA PHE A 21 1.47 -5.68 12.72
C PHE A 21 2.53 -5.87 13.80
N GLY A 22 2.42 -6.98 14.55
CA GLY A 22 3.37 -7.32 15.61
C GLY A 22 3.41 -6.27 16.73
N GLY A 23 2.24 -5.84 17.21
CA GLY A 23 2.09 -4.79 18.23
C GLY A 23 2.24 -3.36 17.69
N LYS A 24 2.34 -3.19 16.36
CA LYS A 24 2.48 -1.89 15.70
C LYS A 24 1.20 -1.59 14.93
N ARG A 25 0.49 -0.53 15.34
CA ARG A 25 -0.71 -0.07 14.63
C ARG A 25 -0.36 0.47 13.25
N ILE A 26 -0.90 -0.15 12.21
CA ILE A 26 -0.77 0.30 10.82
C ILE A 26 -2.11 0.86 10.35
N ARG A 27 -2.09 2.03 9.70
CA ARG A 27 -3.26 2.67 9.10
C ARG A 27 -3.34 2.32 7.63
N TYR A 28 -4.52 1.92 7.17
CA TYR A 28 -4.74 1.51 5.80
C TYR A 28 -6.11 1.94 5.27
N TRP A 29 -6.23 1.95 3.94
CA TRP A 29 -7.39 2.40 3.19
C TRP A 29 -7.79 1.34 2.18
N MET A 30 -9.10 1.28 1.94
CA MET A 30 -9.69 0.43 0.92
C MET A 30 -10.80 1.17 0.17
N ALA A 31 -10.99 0.84 -1.10
CA ALA A 31 -12.12 1.26 -1.91
C ALA A 31 -12.29 0.33 -3.11
N GLY A 32 -13.53 0.23 -3.62
CA GLY A 32 -13.85 -0.63 -4.76
C GLY A 32 -13.87 -2.13 -4.42
N ASP A 33 -14.42 -2.91 -5.33
CA ASP A 33 -14.71 -4.34 -5.15
C ASP A 33 -14.18 -5.22 -6.30
N GLY A 34 -13.32 -4.66 -7.16
CA GLY A 34 -12.74 -5.36 -8.32
C GLY A 34 -11.49 -6.18 -7.99
N GLU A 35 -10.63 -6.39 -9.00
CA GLU A 35 -9.34 -7.08 -8.80
C GLU A 35 -8.46 -6.32 -7.79
N PRO A 36 -7.73 -7.02 -6.90
CA PRO A 36 -6.93 -6.38 -5.87
C PRO A 36 -5.76 -5.59 -6.48
N LEU A 37 -5.69 -4.31 -6.15
CA LEU A 37 -4.59 -3.41 -6.50
C LEU A 37 -3.95 -2.86 -5.23
N LEU A 38 -2.72 -3.26 -4.96
CA LEU A 38 -1.90 -2.75 -3.88
C LEU A 38 -1.16 -1.49 -4.33
N LEU A 39 -1.36 -0.38 -3.62
CA LEU A 39 -0.69 0.89 -3.88
C LEU A 39 0.33 1.19 -2.78
N ILE A 40 1.61 1.30 -3.13
CA ILE A 40 2.73 1.45 -2.20
C ILE A 40 3.38 2.82 -2.36
N HIS A 41 3.24 3.69 -1.35
CA HIS A 41 3.75 5.06 -1.39
C HIS A 41 5.28 5.15 -1.25
N GLY A 42 5.84 6.34 -1.45
CA GLY A 42 7.28 6.62 -1.38
C GLY A 42 7.76 7.27 -0.08
N PHE A 43 8.98 7.78 -0.09
CA PHE A 43 9.56 8.62 0.96
C PHE A 43 9.56 10.10 0.52
N PRO A 44 9.32 11.08 1.42
CA PRO A 44 8.89 10.96 2.82
C PRO A 44 7.36 11.02 2.96
N THR A 45 6.62 10.43 2.01
CA THR A 45 5.17 10.60 1.88
C THR A 45 4.38 9.51 2.64
N ALA A 46 3.13 9.26 2.23
CA ALA A 46 2.19 8.34 2.85
C ALA A 46 1.14 7.89 1.81
N SER A 47 0.18 7.05 2.21
CA SER A 47 -0.91 6.57 1.34
C SER A 47 -1.71 7.69 0.64
N TRP A 48 -1.68 8.91 1.18
CA TRP A 48 -2.34 10.06 0.58
C TRP A 48 -1.76 10.47 -0.78
N ASP A 49 -0.59 9.97 -1.20
CA ASP A 49 -0.06 10.14 -2.56
C ASP A 49 -1.08 9.77 -3.64
N TRP A 50 -1.93 8.79 -3.34
CA TRP A 50 -2.89 8.23 -4.28
C TRP A 50 -4.20 9.03 -4.35
N HIS A 51 -4.38 10.09 -3.56
CA HIS A 51 -5.68 10.73 -3.33
C HIS A 51 -6.38 11.27 -4.59
N LYS A 52 -5.62 11.66 -5.63
CA LYS A 52 -6.16 12.14 -6.92
C LYS A 52 -6.55 11.02 -7.87
N VAL A 53 -5.92 9.85 -7.76
CA VAL A 53 -6.19 8.69 -8.61
C VAL A 53 -7.05 7.63 -7.91
N TRP A 54 -7.29 7.79 -6.61
CA TRP A 54 -8.04 6.84 -5.79
C TRP A 54 -9.44 6.55 -6.33
N GLN A 55 -10.25 7.59 -6.58
CA GLN A 55 -11.62 7.39 -7.07
C GLN A 55 -11.65 6.78 -8.48
N PRO A 56 -10.88 7.29 -9.48
CA PRO A 56 -10.82 6.66 -10.80
C PRO A 56 -10.37 5.18 -10.77
N LEU A 57 -9.40 4.82 -9.92
CA LEU A 57 -8.93 3.44 -9.81
C LEU A 57 -9.94 2.53 -9.11
N ALA A 58 -10.65 3.03 -8.09
CA ALA A 58 -11.64 2.27 -7.32
C ALA A 58 -12.86 1.85 -8.15
N VAL A 59 -13.10 2.47 -9.30
CA VAL A 59 -14.13 2.03 -10.27
C VAL A 59 -13.81 0.64 -10.83
N ARG A 60 -12.54 0.24 -10.89
CA ARG A 60 -12.09 -1.00 -11.54
C ARG A 60 -11.46 -2.00 -10.59
N TYR A 61 -10.78 -1.51 -9.56
CA TYR A 61 -9.99 -2.33 -8.66
C TYR A 61 -10.49 -2.25 -7.23
N ARG A 62 -10.23 -3.31 -6.46
CA ARG A 62 -10.25 -3.24 -5.00
C ARG A 62 -8.92 -2.67 -4.56
N LEU A 63 -8.90 -1.39 -4.26
CA LEU A 63 -7.69 -0.67 -3.83
C LEU A 63 -7.33 -1.05 -2.41
N ILE A 64 -6.04 -1.26 -2.17
CA ILE A 64 -5.44 -1.40 -0.85
C ILE A 64 -4.23 -0.47 -0.79
N ALA A 65 -4.20 0.44 0.19
CA ALA A 65 -3.03 1.23 0.48
C ALA A 65 -2.84 1.31 1.99
N CYS A 66 -1.60 1.30 2.46
CA CYS A 66 -1.29 1.58 3.85
C CYS A 66 -0.27 2.69 3.97
N ASP A 67 -0.26 3.34 5.14
CA ASP A 67 0.92 4.09 5.55
C ASP A 67 1.93 3.07 6.08
N MET A 68 3.08 2.95 5.43
CA MET A 68 4.15 2.06 5.86
C MET A 68 4.60 2.36 7.30
N LEU A 69 5.20 1.37 7.97
CA LEU A 69 5.69 1.55 9.34
C LEU A 69 6.70 2.70 9.37
N GLY A 70 6.52 3.67 10.27
CA GLY A 70 7.33 4.90 10.31
C GLY A 70 6.71 6.09 9.57
N PHE A 71 5.68 5.88 8.76
CA PHE A 71 5.10 6.92 7.89
C PHE A 71 3.67 7.32 8.29
N GLY A 72 3.19 8.41 7.69
CA GLY A 72 1.80 8.88 7.77
C GLY A 72 1.17 8.80 9.15
N TYR A 73 0.09 8.05 9.28
CA TYR A 73 -0.65 7.83 10.52
C TYR A 73 -0.34 6.48 11.20
N SER A 74 0.53 5.67 10.62
CA SER A 74 1.02 4.42 11.20
C SER A 74 2.00 4.65 12.35
N ALA A 75 2.24 3.60 13.13
CA ALA A 75 3.17 3.60 14.27
C ALA A 75 4.58 4.04 13.86
N LYS A 76 5.27 4.72 14.79
CA LYS A 76 6.63 5.26 14.62
C LYS A 76 7.51 4.93 15.82
N PRO A 77 7.77 3.64 16.10
CA PRO A 77 8.62 3.25 17.22
C PRO A 77 10.01 3.89 17.13
N ARG A 78 10.51 4.41 18.26
CA ARG A 78 11.85 4.99 18.34
C ARG A 78 12.91 3.89 18.32
N GLY A 79 14.06 4.15 17.70
CA GLY A 79 15.17 3.18 17.63
C GLY A 79 14.87 1.96 16.77
N HIS A 80 13.85 2.02 15.93
CA HIS A 80 13.47 0.94 15.03
C HIS A 80 14.24 1.03 13.70
N ALA A 81 14.60 -0.10 13.11
CA ALA A 81 15.48 -0.14 11.94
C ALA A 81 14.79 0.29 10.63
N TYR A 82 13.46 0.08 10.52
CA TYR A 82 12.65 0.39 9.33
C TYR A 82 13.24 -0.20 8.04
N SER A 83 13.45 -1.52 8.01
CA SER A 83 14.03 -2.17 6.83
C SER A 83 13.02 -2.30 5.69
N LEU A 84 13.52 -2.33 4.46
CA LEU A 84 12.72 -2.59 3.26
C LEU A 84 12.01 -3.94 3.33
N ILE A 85 12.70 -4.97 3.82
CA ILE A 85 12.14 -6.33 3.99
C ILE A 85 10.94 -6.31 4.92
N GLU A 86 11.03 -5.58 6.05
CA GLU A 86 9.91 -5.42 6.99
C GLU A 86 8.73 -4.68 6.35
N GLN A 87 8.96 -3.70 5.48
CA GLN A 87 7.86 -3.05 4.77
C GLN A 87 7.17 -4.01 3.79
N ALA A 88 7.93 -4.90 3.12
CA ALA A 88 7.34 -5.94 2.28
C ALA A 88 6.59 -7.00 3.09
N ASP A 89 7.09 -7.35 4.29
CA ASP A 89 6.38 -8.20 5.26
C ASP A 89 5.05 -7.56 5.68
N LEU A 90 5.06 -6.26 5.95
CA LEU A 90 3.86 -5.49 6.29
C LEU A 90 2.83 -5.54 5.16
N GLN A 91 3.24 -5.38 3.89
CA GLN A 91 2.30 -5.47 2.77
C GLN A 91 1.65 -6.85 2.68
N GLN A 92 2.42 -7.94 2.82
CA GLN A 92 1.86 -9.31 2.83
C GLN A 92 0.98 -9.58 4.04
N ALA A 93 1.35 -9.09 5.22
CA ALA A 93 0.54 -9.21 6.43
C ALA A 93 -0.81 -8.51 6.24
N LEU A 94 -0.83 -7.32 5.64
CA LEU A 94 -2.07 -6.62 5.32
C LEU A 94 -2.92 -7.39 4.30
N LEU A 95 -2.32 -7.94 3.24
CA LEU A 95 -3.05 -8.76 2.26
C LEU A 95 -3.65 -10.01 2.91
N SER A 96 -2.89 -10.67 3.79
CA SER A 96 -3.34 -11.82 4.57
C SER A 96 -4.50 -11.46 5.50
N GLU A 97 -4.39 -10.35 6.25
CA GLU A 97 -5.44 -9.82 7.12
C GLU A 97 -6.75 -9.55 6.35
N LEU A 98 -6.63 -9.09 5.10
CA LEU A 98 -7.77 -8.80 4.22
C LEU A 98 -8.31 -10.02 3.46
N GLY A 99 -7.75 -11.21 3.70
CA GLY A 99 -8.13 -12.46 3.04
C GLY A 99 -7.81 -12.51 1.55
N ILE A 100 -6.79 -11.77 1.09
CA ILE A 100 -6.40 -11.70 -0.32
C ILE A 100 -5.30 -12.74 -0.59
N GLY A 101 -5.72 -13.91 -1.07
CA GLY A 101 -4.81 -15.01 -1.42
C GLY A 101 -4.55 -15.21 -2.92
N GLY A 102 -5.27 -14.48 -3.79
CA GLY A 102 -5.10 -14.55 -5.24
C GLY A 102 -3.98 -13.66 -5.77
N ALA A 103 -3.78 -13.68 -7.09
CA ALA A 103 -2.84 -12.77 -7.74
C ALA A 103 -3.29 -11.30 -7.57
N ILE A 104 -2.35 -10.40 -7.32
CA ILE A 104 -2.62 -8.98 -7.10
C ILE A 104 -1.88 -8.09 -8.11
N HIS A 105 -2.45 -6.94 -8.42
CA HIS A 105 -1.73 -5.87 -9.12
C HIS A 105 -0.98 -5.02 -8.09
N VAL A 106 0.21 -4.54 -8.44
CA VAL A 106 1.00 -3.61 -7.63
C VAL A 106 1.26 -2.33 -8.41
N LEU A 107 1.02 -1.20 -7.77
CA LEU A 107 1.44 0.13 -8.23
C LEU A 107 2.28 0.78 -7.13
N ALA A 108 3.54 1.05 -7.42
CA ALA A 108 4.50 1.57 -6.45
C ALA A 108 5.09 2.91 -6.89
N HIS A 109 5.62 3.68 -5.94
CA HIS A 109 6.26 4.97 -6.19
C HIS A 109 7.50 5.16 -5.29
N ASP A 110 8.62 5.64 -5.85
CA ASP A 110 9.86 6.01 -5.13
C ASP A 110 10.38 4.86 -4.24
N TYR A 111 10.50 5.03 -2.92
CA TYR A 111 10.88 3.98 -1.97
C TYR A 111 9.93 2.77 -2.02
N GLY A 112 8.67 2.98 -2.38
CA GLY A 112 7.71 1.92 -2.60
C GLY A 112 8.13 0.99 -3.74
N ASP A 113 8.89 1.46 -4.72
CA ASP A 113 9.39 0.62 -5.83
C ASP A 113 10.36 -0.44 -5.30
N SER A 114 11.26 -0.09 -4.39
CA SER A 114 12.18 -1.05 -3.78
C SER A 114 11.44 -2.08 -2.91
N VAL A 115 10.37 -1.67 -2.22
CA VAL A 115 9.48 -2.59 -1.48
C VAL A 115 8.75 -3.53 -2.45
N ALA A 116 8.27 -3.02 -3.59
CA ALA A 116 7.62 -3.81 -4.63
C ALA A 116 8.60 -4.76 -5.36
N GLN A 117 9.86 -4.36 -5.55
CA GLN A 117 10.91 -5.25 -6.07
C GLN A 117 11.17 -6.42 -5.12
N GLU A 118 11.18 -6.20 -3.81
CA GLU A 118 11.22 -7.30 -2.84
C GLU A 118 10.00 -8.20 -3.02
N LEU A 119 8.76 -7.66 -3.09
CA LEU A 119 7.56 -8.46 -3.38
C LEU A 119 7.67 -9.27 -4.69
N LEU A 120 8.29 -8.70 -5.72
CA LEU A 120 8.54 -9.39 -6.98
C LEU A 120 9.56 -10.54 -6.83
N ALA A 121 10.61 -10.36 -6.01
CA ALA A 121 11.50 -11.46 -5.67
C ALA A 121 10.75 -12.58 -4.95
N ARG A 122 9.88 -12.24 -3.98
CA ARG A 122 9.01 -13.21 -3.29
C ARG A 122 8.06 -13.93 -4.25
N HIS A 123 7.63 -13.24 -5.30
CA HIS A 123 6.79 -13.82 -6.34
C HIS A 123 7.53 -14.91 -7.12
N CYS A 124 8.78 -14.65 -7.51
CA CYS A 124 9.65 -15.66 -8.15
C CYS A 124 9.90 -16.87 -7.24
N GLU A 125 9.85 -16.68 -5.93
CA GLU A 125 9.97 -17.75 -4.92
C GLU A 125 8.64 -18.45 -4.57
N GLY A 126 7.53 -18.02 -5.19
CA GLY A 126 6.20 -18.59 -4.94
C GLY A 126 5.56 -18.21 -3.60
N ARG A 127 6.09 -17.19 -2.91
CA ARG A 127 5.55 -16.71 -1.63
C ARG A 127 4.36 -15.74 -1.77
N ILE A 128 4.23 -15.11 -2.93
CA ILE A 128 3.12 -14.23 -3.30
C ILE A 128 2.83 -14.34 -4.81
N ALA A 129 1.57 -14.13 -5.23
CA ALA A 129 1.22 -14.08 -6.65
C ALA A 129 1.01 -12.62 -7.10
N LEU A 130 1.78 -12.15 -8.08
CA LEU A 130 1.58 -10.84 -8.69
C LEU A 130 0.99 -11.01 -10.11
N ALA A 131 -0.14 -10.37 -10.37
CA ALA A 131 -0.76 -10.30 -11.70
C ALA A 131 -0.05 -9.26 -12.59
N SER A 132 0.38 -8.14 -12.00
CA SER A 132 1.24 -7.15 -12.65
C SER A 132 1.95 -6.29 -11.60
N CYS A 133 3.06 -5.67 -11.98
CA CYS A 133 3.77 -4.69 -11.14
C CYS A 133 4.16 -3.47 -11.98
N VAL A 134 3.81 -2.28 -11.51
CA VAL A 134 4.12 -0.99 -12.15
C VAL A 134 4.88 -0.11 -11.16
N PHE A 135 6.03 0.39 -11.59
CA PHE A 135 6.88 1.31 -10.83
C PHE A 135 6.69 2.74 -11.34
N LEU A 136 6.61 3.71 -10.43
CA LEU A 136 6.49 5.13 -10.75
C LEU A 136 7.64 5.88 -10.09
N ASN A 137 8.51 6.50 -10.90
CA ASN A 137 9.57 7.39 -10.40
C ASN A 137 10.34 6.82 -9.19
N GLY A 138 11.24 5.88 -9.47
CA GLY A 138 12.09 5.19 -8.48
C GLY A 138 13.04 4.22 -9.19
N GLY A 139 13.94 3.59 -8.43
CA GLY A 139 14.97 2.68 -8.94
C GLY A 139 15.56 1.81 -7.86
#